data_AF-A0A819G632-F1
#
_entry.id   AF-A0A819G632-F1
#
_cell.length_a   1.000
_cell.length_b   1.000
_cell.length_c   1.000
_cell.angle_alpha   90.00
_cell.angle_beta   90.00
_cell.angle_gamma   90.00
#
_symmetry.space_group_name_H-M   'P 1'
#
loop_
_entity.id
_entity.type
_entity.pdbx_description
1 polymer ?
#
loop_
_entity_poly.entity_id
_entity_poly.type
_entity_poly.pdbx_seq_one_letter_code
_entity_poly.pdbx_strand_id
1 'polypeptide(L)'
;LKEPTVITYDGHDYVFEGFSVLYHVSLANVNDCIVVYHNIDYAIGLEEESPLEHYTIEELDLLQQYLLIDVCELYNIQWRPLNNNNDISTCTCYHFFPRFARILPDNGKELLHPAEQIQYFLKHIKPLMPNDLYSRCKSMSVDAWDKYVSKVQGSIVWFPKHHPAAIRLDQLDRENSSYPVIVHFALTHPSRNYVLHNNLGPNPDHVKDTLANCRIRNTVYGDRKQLFRPITKRGVSTLFKIMAKKAKTCEYILEITNYERLEFLGDALLEFLVSIHLFFLFPQFDEGRLSTFSVGLIQNHFFTSLARNLCLQHFIIYNHGQANSFEALMDAIYLDGGLVKKSLFTKKKQIIFALSFRLLLIKLYRKFFCYQDKQLTNIWNNLQEYPLKVQYLNSDPHLIEQVPLLKQLTKFEQDLEVEFRHIRILEFLDDNVLNFVVSDYLYRHFLEHHEGHLSLLRSCTVSNPTQAVIYDELGMQVYVDYVREQLRMTTPKLIEKSLKAKADVFEAFIAALFIDPSLESIYALCRATIFPHLQDFISTQH
;
A
#
# COMPACT_ATOMS: atom_id res chain seq x y z
N LEU A 1 12.94 29.02 13.13
CA LEU A 1 12.99 30.05 12.07
C LEU A 1 13.75 31.25 12.62
N LYS A 2 14.60 31.93 11.83
CA LYS A 2 15.33 33.10 12.35
C LYS A 2 14.38 34.26 12.68
N GLU A 3 13.30 34.42 11.93
CA GLU A 3 12.26 35.44 12.15
C GLU A 3 10.91 34.84 11.71
N PRO A 4 10.00 34.50 12.64
CA PRO A 4 8.63 34.09 12.29
C PRO A 4 7.77 35.30 11.91
N THR A 5 6.67 35.07 11.19
CA THR A 5 5.68 36.13 10.96
C THR A 5 4.99 36.47 12.28
N VAL A 6 5.03 37.75 12.67
CA VAL A 6 4.42 38.26 13.91
C VAL A 6 3.41 39.35 13.58
N ILE A 7 2.24 39.30 14.22
CA ILE A 7 1.20 40.33 14.14
C ILE A 7 1.04 40.98 15.51
N THR A 8 1.21 42.28 15.58
CA THR A 8 0.98 43.08 16.80
C THR A 8 -0.48 43.52 16.85
N TYR A 9 -1.22 43.10 17.88
CA TYR A 9 -2.59 43.51 18.14
C TYR A 9 -2.81 43.78 19.63
N ASP A 10 -3.48 44.89 19.95
CA ASP A 10 -3.77 45.32 21.32
C ASP A 10 -2.55 45.32 22.27
N GLY A 11 -1.37 45.71 21.75
CA GLY A 11 -0.12 45.73 22.52
C GLY A 11 0.55 44.37 22.73
N HIS A 12 0.06 43.33 22.06
CA HIS A 12 0.58 41.97 22.15
C HIS A 12 1.02 41.40 20.80
N ASP A 13 2.01 40.52 20.84
CA ASP A 13 2.59 39.88 19.66
C ASP A 13 2.01 38.46 19.49
N TYR A 14 1.36 38.22 18.35
CA TYR A 14 0.86 36.92 17.96
C TYR A 14 1.79 36.33 16.88
N VAL A 15 2.30 35.13 17.12
CA VAL A 15 3.28 34.47 16.26
C VAL A 15 2.59 33.41 15.40
N PHE A 16 3.00 33.29 14.14
CA PHE A 16 2.51 32.23 13.26
C PHE A 16 2.85 30.84 13.80
N GLU A 17 1.83 30.00 14.02
CA GLU A 17 1.95 28.66 14.60
C GLU A 17 1.59 27.54 13.61
N GLY A 18 1.09 27.88 12.41
CA GLY A 18 0.69 26.91 11.41
C GLY A 18 -0.65 27.26 10.80
N PHE A 19 -1.44 26.24 10.46
CA PHE A 19 -2.74 26.40 9.83
C PHE A 19 -3.80 25.61 10.57
N SER A 20 -5.03 26.10 10.50
CA SER A 20 -6.23 25.42 10.98
C SER A 20 -7.10 25.04 9.80
N VAL A 21 -7.78 23.90 9.92
CA VAL A 21 -8.69 23.38 8.90
C VAL A 21 -10.06 23.11 9.52
N LEU A 22 -11.10 23.66 8.90
CA LEU A 22 -12.49 23.40 9.29
C LEU A 22 -13.15 22.52 8.24
N TYR A 23 -13.63 21.36 8.68
CA TYR A 23 -14.37 20.42 7.86
C TYR A 23 -15.87 20.53 8.13
N HIS A 24 -16.69 20.34 7.10
CA HIS A 24 -18.16 20.25 7.25
C HIS A 24 -18.62 18.94 7.90
N VAL A 25 -17.72 17.96 8.06
CA VAL A 25 -18.00 16.64 8.62
C VAL A 25 -16.90 16.30 9.62
N SER A 26 -17.27 15.73 10.76
CA SER A 26 -16.31 15.22 11.74
C SER A 26 -15.48 14.09 11.13
N LEU A 27 -14.17 14.19 11.26
CA LEU A 27 -13.22 13.20 10.76
C LEU A 27 -12.85 12.24 11.90
N ALA A 28 -13.40 11.03 11.89
CA ALA A 28 -13.01 9.99 12.83
C ALA A 28 -11.85 9.15 12.25
N ASN A 29 -10.82 8.90 13.07
CA ASN A 29 -9.71 7.98 12.76
C ASN A 29 -8.91 8.33 11.50
N VAL A 30 -8.44 9.58 11.38
CA VAL A 30 -7.50 9.97 10.32
C VAL A 30 -6.08 9.61 10.76
N ASN A 31 -5.40 8.79 9.97
CA ASN A 31 -3.97 8.49 10.19
C ASN A 31 -3.10 9.65 9.71
N ASP A 32 -1.92 9.80 10.33
CA ASP A 32 -0.93 10.79 9.90
C ASP A 32 -0.56 10.60 8.43
N CYS A 33 -0.55 11.71 7.70
CA CYS A 33 -0.10 11.72 6.32
C CYS A 33 1.41 11.90 6.28
N ILE A 34 2.13 10.89 5.77
CA ILE A 34 3.58 10.96 5.63
C ILE A 34 3.93 11.57 4.27
N VAL A 35 4.63 12.70 4.29
CA VAL A 35 5.12 13.41 3.10
C VAL A 35 6.63 13.47 3.13
N VAL A 36 7.25 12.96 2.08
CA VAL A 36 8.70 13.07 1.88
C VAL A 36 9.04 14.43 1.28
N TYR A 37 9.78 15.26 2.00
CA TYR A 37 10.26 16.54 1.51
C TYR A 37 11.74 16.74 1.86
N HIS A 38 12.56 17.16 0.89
CA HIS A 38 14.02 17.25 1.06
C HIS A 38 14.71 15.99 1.64
N ASN A 39 14.19 14.80 1.35
CA ASN A 39 14.67 13.54 1.90
C ASN A 39 14.50 13.41 3.42
N ILE A 40 13.48 14.08 3.96
CA ILE A 40 13.04 13.95 5.34
C ILE A 40 11.58 13.54 5.30
N ASP A 41 11.22 12.56 6.11
CA ASP A 41 9.85 12.10 6.28
C ASP A 41 9.14 13.03 7.26
N TYR A 42 8.19 13.82 6.77
CA TYR A 42 7.33 14.66 7.59
C TYR A 42 6.00 13.95 7.83
N ALA A 43 5.64 13.73 9.09
CA ALA A 43 4.31 13.29 9.47
C ALA A 43 3.42 14.52 9.68
N ILE A 44 2.34 14.62 8.89
CA ILE A 44 1.33 15.66 9.01
C ILE A 44 0.11 15.02 9.69
N GLY A 45 -0.05 15.30 10.98
CA GLY A 45 -1.21 14.90 11.77
C GLY A 45 -2.26 16.00 11.83
N LEU A 46 -3.52 15.60 12.05
CA LEU A 46 -4.61 16.52 12.37
C LEU A 46 -4.92 16.40 13.86
N GLU A 47 -4.69 17.49 14.60
CA GLU A 47 -5.04 17.58 16.02
C GLU A 47 -6.37 18.31 16.16
N GLU A 48 -7.32 17.71 16.87
CA GLU A 48 -8.62 18.33 17.13
C GLU A 48 -8.47 19.37 18.24
N GLU A 49 -8.85 20.62 17.93
CA GLU A 49 -8.86 21.73 18.88
C GLU A 49 -10.24 22.38 18.97
N SER A 50 -10.47 23.11 20.05
CA SER A 50 -11.69 23.91 20.21
C SER A 50 -11.80 24.94 19.08
N PRO A 51 -13.00 25.12 18.49
CA PRO A 51 -13.18 26.08 17.42
C PRO A 51 -12.91 27.50 17.90
N LEU A 52 -12.49 28.36 16.97
CA LEU A 52 -12.39 29.79 17.20
C LEU A 52 -13.77 30.37 17.54
N GLU A 53 -13.83 31.20 18.56
CA GLU A 53 -15.00 32.02 18.82
C GLU A 53 -14.95 33.26 17.91
N HIS A 54 -16.11 33.73 17.44
CA HIS A 54 -16.25 34.99 16.68
C HIS A 54 -15.42 35.08 15.38
N TYR A 55 -15.76 34.25 14.38
CA TYR A 55 -15.28 34.38 13.00
C TYR A 55 -16.45 34.29 12.02
N THR A 56 -16.26 34.78 10.80
CA THR A 56 -17.19 34.53 9.69
C THR A 56 -16.54 33.63 8.64
N ILE A 57 -17.36 32.81 7.96
CA ILE A 57 -16.85 31.91 6.91
C ILE A 57 -16.25 32.72 5.75
N GLU A 58 -16.84 33.88 5.43
CA GLU A 58 -16.34 34.78 4.39
C GLU A 58 -14.93 35.30 4.69
N GLU A 59 -14.61 35.61 5.95
CA GLU A 59 -13.24 35.98 6.34
C GLU A 59 -12.23 34.87 6.04
N LEU A 60 -12.60 33.62 6.32
CA LEU A 60 -11.74 32.46 6.08
C LEU A 60 -11.54 32.23 4.58
N ASP A 61 -12.61 32.33 3.80
CA ASP A 61 -12.55 32.16 2.35
C ASP A 61 -11.70 33.25 1.68
N LEU A 62 -11.80 34.49 2.15
CA LEU A 62 -10.94 35.59 1.68
C LEU A 62 -9.46 35.36 1.98
N LEU A 63 -9.14 34.90 3.20
CA LEU A 63 -7.77 34.57 3.58
C LEU A 63 -7.22 33.40 2.75
N GLN A 64 -8.03 32.37 2.53
CA GLN A 64 -7.67 31.22 1.72
C GLN A 64 -7.42 31.61 0.26
N GLN A 65 -8.33 32.40 -0.34
CA GLN A 65 -8.21 32.91 -1.70
C GLN A 65 -6.93 33.74 -1.86
N TYR A 66 -6.71 34.70 -0.97
CA TYR A 66 -5.55 35.59 -1.02
C TYR A 66 -4.23 34.82 -0.92
N LEU A 67 -4.10 33.90 0.05
CA LEU A 67 -2.84 33.20 0.28
C LEU A 67 -2.58 32.12 -0.77
N LEU A 68 -3.57 31.28 -1.07
CA LEU A 68 -3.35 30.09 -1.89
C LEU A 68 -3.45 30.38 -3.39
N ILE A 69 -4.31 31.31 -3.79
CA ILE A 69 -4.56 31.62 -5.20
C ILE A 69 -3.77 32.87 -5.62
N ASP A 70 -3.94 34.00 -4.94
CA ASP A 70 -3.35 35.27 -5.40
C ASP A 70 -1.85 35.38 -5.13
N VAL A 71 -1.38 34.84 -4.00
CA VAL A 71 0.05 34.85 -3.63
C VAL A 71 0.76 33.57 -4.10
N CYS A 72 0.18 32.39 -3.86
CA CYS A 72 0.85 31.12 -4.16
C CYS A 72 0.54 30.54 -5.56
N GLU A 73 -0.44 31.08 -6.29
CA GLU A 73 -0.81 30.64 -7.65
C GLU A 73 -1.21 29.13 -7.74
N LEU A 74 -1.81 28.58 -6.69
CA LEU A 74 -2.24 27.16 -6.65
C LEU A 74 -3.58 26.93 -7.36
N TYR A 75 -3.62 27.14 -8.68
CA TYR A 75 -4.86 27.13 -9.47
C TYR A 75 -5.49 25.75 -9.68
N ASN A 76 -4.69 24.68 -9.80
CA ASN A 76 -5.21 23.33 -10.14
C ASN A 76 -5.69 22.53 -8.92
N ILE A 77 -6.13 23.19 -7.85
CA ILE A 77 -6.71 22.53 -6.68
C ILE A 77 -8.23 22.69 -6.76
N GLN A 78 -8.94 21.57 -6.79
CA GLN A 78 -10.39 21.58 -6.77
C GLN A 78 -10.89 21.69 -5.33
N TRP A 79 -11.24 22.91 -4.92
CA TRP A 79 -11.73 23.21 -3.58
C TRP A 79 -13.22 22.92 -3.38
N ARG A 80 -13.97 22.76 -4.48
CA ARG A 80 -15.43 22.56 -4.46
C ARG A 80 -15.80 21.17 -4.98
N PRO A 81 -16.94 20.59 -4.54
CA PRO A 81 -17.37 19.26 -4.98
C PRO A 81 -17.64 19.19 -6.50
N LEU A 82 -17.24 18.07 -7.10
CA LEU A 82 -17.23 17.81 -8.56
C LEU A 82 -18.53 18.10 -9.32
N ASN A 83 -19.68 18.04 -8.66
CA ASN A 83 -20.97 18.19 -9.35
C ASN A 83 -21.41 19.64 -9.58
N ASN A 84 -20.79 20.63 -8.92
CA ASN A 84 -21.31 22.01 -8.87
C ASN A 84 -20.26 23.09 -9.16
N ASN A 85 -19.29 22.82 -10.04
CA ASN A 85 -18.15 23.72 -10.29
C ASN A 85 -18.55 25.14 -10.76
N ASN A 86 -19.77 25.35 -11.28
CA ASN A 86 -20.24 26.66 -11.76
C ASN A 86 -21.29 27.32 -10.85
N ASP A 87 -21.77 26.63 -9.81
CA ASP A 87 -22.74 27.20 -8.87
C ASP A 87 -21.99 27.92 -7.74
N ILE A 88 -22.00 29.25 -7.80
CA ILE A 88 -21.41 30.16 -6.81
C ILE A 88 -22.02 29.94 -5.41
N SER A 89 -23.21 29.34 -5.33
CA SER A 89 -23.91 29.02 -4.09
C SER A 89 -23.32 27.86 -3.28
N THR A 90 -22.32 27.14 -3.82
CA THR A 90 -21.73 25.99 -3.15
C THR A 90 -20.45 26.32 -2.39
N CYS A 91 -20.43 25.90 -1.12
CA CYS A 91 -19.29 26.03 -0.21
C CYS A 91 -18.10 25.15 -0.66
N THR A 92 -16.89 25.48 -0.22
CA THR A 92 -15.71 24.62 -0.38
C THR A 92 -15.85 23.33 0.45
N CYS A 93 -15.04 22.31 0.14
CA CYS A 93 -15.05 21.05 0.89
C CYS A 93 -14.54 21.21 2.33
N TYR A 94 -13.67 22.19 2.55
CA TYR A 94 -13.10 22.58 3.83
C TYR A 94 -12.60 24.03 3.75
N HIS A 95 -12.44 24.67 4.91
CA HIS A 95 -11.87 26.02 5.02
C HIS A 95 -10.48 25.94 5.66
N PHE A 96 -9.51 26.60 5.05
CA PHE A 96 -8.11 26.58 5.46
C PHE A 96 -7.64 28.01 5.73
N PHE A 97 -7.08 28.26 6.92
CA PHE A 97 -6.65 29.59 7.30
C PHE A 97 -5.42 29.58 8.24
N PRO A 98 -4.61 30.64 8.20
CA PRO A 98 -3.41 30.74 9.04
C PRO A 98 -3.76 30.94 10.53
N ARG A 99 -2.93 30.36 11.38
CA ARG A 99 -3.03 30.45 12.84
C ARG A 99 -1.94 31.35 13.39
N PHE A 100 -2.35 32.39 14.12
CA PHE A 100 -1.47 33.26 14.89
C PHE A 100 -1.85 33.16 16.36
N ALA A 101 -0.90 32.77 17.19
CA ALA A 101 -1.15 32.48 18.60
C ALA A 101 -0.19 33.25 19.51
N ARG A 102 -0.68 33.57 20.71
CA ARG A 102 0.13 34.00 21.84
C ARG A 102 -0.01 33.02 23.00
N ILE A 103 1.08 32.83 23.74
CA ILE A 103 1.09 31.98 24.94
C ILE A 103 0.73 32.87 26.14
N LEU A 104 -0.30 32.48 26.87
CA LEU A 104 -0.73 33.14 28.10
C LEU A 104 0.08 32.63 29.31
N PRO A 105 0.14 33.41 30.41
CA PRO A 105 0.86 33.03 31.63
C PRO A 105 0.40 31.69 32.24
N ASP A 106 -0.88 31.34 32.06
CA ASP A 106 -1.49 30.12 32.61
C ASP A 106 -1.30 28.89 31.70
N ASN A 107 -0.32 28.91 30.80
CA ASN A 107 -0.13 27.93 29.70
C ASN A 107 -1.33 27.82 28.74
N GLY A 108 -2.29 28.73 28.82
CA GLY A 108 -3.32 28.89 27.81
C GLY A 108 -2.73 29.42 26.49
N LYS A 109 -3.41 29.14 25.38
CA LYS A 109 -3.10 29.77 24.09
C LYS A 109 -4.27 30.64 23.68
N GLU A 110 -3.98 31.81 23.16
CA GLU A 110 -4.97 32.71 22.58
C GLU A 110 -4.68 32.92 21.11
N LEU A 111 -5.73 32.80 20.30
CA LEU A 111 -5.66 32.90 18.85
C LEU A 111 -6.13 34.27 18.38
N LEU A 112 -5.43 34.82 17.38
CA LEU A 112 -5.82 36.08 16.76
C LEU A 112 -7.00 35.88 15.80
N HIS A 113 -8.06 36.69 15.96
CA HIS A 113 -9.24 36.64 15.11
C HIS A 113 -8.93 36.87 13.62
N PRO A 114 -9.57 36.14 12.68
CA PRO A 114 -9.35 36.29 11.24
C PRO A 114 -9.56 37.71 10.72
N ALA A 115 -10.56 38.43 11.24
CA ALA A 115 -10.81 39.84 10.89
C ALA A 115 -9.59 40.74 11.14
N GLU A 116 -8.89 40.54 12.26
CA GLU A 116 -7.70 41.31 12.61
C GLU A 116 -6.50 40.93 11.74
N GLN A 117 -6.41 39.67 11.31
CA GLN A 117 -5.42 39.23 10.33
C GLN A 117 -5.64 39.91 8.97
N ILE A 118 -6.88 39.99 8.49
CA ILE A 118 -7.23 40.72 7.26
C ILE A 118 -6.89 42.20 7.40
N GLN A 119 -7.25 42.82 8.53
CA GLN A 119 -6.93 44.22 8.77
C GLN A 119 -5.42 44.47 8.81
N TYR A 120 -4.65 43.55 9.38
CA TYR A 120 -3.19 43.57 9.36
C TYR A 120 -2.66 43.50 7.93
N PHE A 121 -3.14 42.57 7.10
CA PHE A 121 -2.73 42.47 5.70
C PHE A 121 -3.04 43.75 4.93
N LEU A 122 -4.26 44.30 5.05
CA LEU A 122 -4.62 45.57 4.40
C LEU A 122 -3.73 46.74 4.83
N LYS A 123 -3.31 46.79 6.09
CA LYS A 123 -2.38 47.81 6.60
C LYS A 123 -0.94 47.62 6.10
N HIS A 124 -0.54 46.40 5.75
CA HIS A 124 0.85 46.05 5.39
C HIS A 124 1.07 45.79 3.90
N ILE A 125 0.02 45.62 3.10
CA ILE A 125 0.08 45.64 1.63
C ILE A 125 0.34 47.09 1.19
N LYS A 126 1.61 47.46 1.22
CA LYS A 126 2.12 48.77 0.82
C LYS A 126 3.19 48.60 -0.27
N PRO A 127 3.42 49.61 -1.11
CA PRO A 127 4.54 49.58 -2.03
C PRO A 127 5.82 49.29 -1.26
N LEU A 128 6.64 48.35 -1.78
CA LEU A 128 7.92 47.97 -1.17
C LEU A 128 8.70 49.23 -0.76
N MET A 129 8.82 50.17 -1.70
CA MET A 129 9.35 51.51 -1.44
C MET A 129 8.29 52.59 -1.67
N PRO A 130 7.95 53.38 -0.65
CA PRO A 130 7.16 54.61 -0.82
C PRO A 130 7.88 55.63 -1.72
N ASN A 131 7.13 56.47 -2.43
CA ASN A 131 7.67 57.47 -3.37
C ASN A 131 8.72 58.40 -2.73
N ASP A 132 8.54 58.76 -1.45
CA ASP A 132 9.47 59.60 -0.70
C ASP A 132 10.81 58.91 -0.46
N LEU A 133 10.77 57.62 -0.10
CA LEU A 133 11.95 56.80 0.15
C LEU A 133 12.69 56.55 -1.17
N TYR A 134 11.95 56.28 -2.24
CA TYR A 134 12.50 56.11 -3.58
C TYR A 134 13.28 57.35 -4.04
N SER A 135 12.72 58.54 -3.84
CA SER A 135 13.36 59.81 -4.21
C SER A 135 14.68 60.05 -3.46
N ARG A 136 14.80 59.52 -2.24
CA ARG A 136 15.97 59.67 -1.37
C ARG A 136 16.91 58.46 -1.37
N CYS A 137 16.53 57.36 -2.03
CA CYS A 137 17.27 56.10 -2.05
C CYS A 137 18.74 56.26 -2.43
N LYS A 138 19.01 57.04 -3.48
CA LYS A 138 20.38 57.30 -3.98
C LYS A 138 21.19 58.23 -3.06
N SER A 139 20.53 59.05 -2.26
CA SER A 139 21.17 60.01 -1.34
C SER A 139 21.21 59.54 0.12
N MET A 140 20.61 58.38 0.45
CA MET A 140 20.67 57.78 1.78
C MET A 140 22.08 57.27 2.12
N SER A 141 22.47 57.39 3.39
CA SER A 141 23.70 56.78 3.89
C SER A 141 23.65 55.26 3.75
N VAL A 142 24.83 54.64 3.69
CA VAL A 142 24.98 53.17 3.63
C VAL A 142 24.26 52.53 4.83
N ASP A 143 24.51 53.00 6.05
CA ASP A 143 23.90 52.44 7.26
C ASP A 143 22.36 52.54 7.28
N ALA A 144 21.80 53.66 6.80
CA ALA A 144 20.35 53.85 6.75
C ALA A 144 19.71 52.95 5.69
N TRP A 145 20.41 52.71 4.58
CA TRP A 145 20.00 51.78 3.54
C TRP A 145 20.03 50.34 4.06
N ASP A 146 21.14 49.92 4.66
CA ASP A 146 21.31 48.56 5.19
C ASP A 146 20.28 48.24 6.27
N LYS A 147 20.01 49.19 7.18
CA LYS A 147 18.95 49.05 8.19
C LYS A 147 17.56 48.87 7.56
N TYR A 148 17.29 49.53 6.43
CA TYR A 148 16.05 49.36 5.70
C TYR A 148 16.01 48.01 4.96
N VAL A 149 17.09 47.61 4.29
CA VAL A 149 17.21 46.31 3.62
C VAL A 149 17.01 45.18 4.60
N SER A 150 17.67 45.20 5.76
CA SER A 150 17.48 44.19 6.82
C SER A 150 16.04 44.09 7.31
N LYS A 151 15.25 45.16 7.23
CA LYS A 151 13.82 45.14 7.63
C LYS A 151 12.94 44.43 6.60
N VAL A 152 13.26 44.56 5.30
CA VAL A 152 12.46 43.97 4.21
C VAL A 152 13.01 42.62 3.75
N GLN A 153 14.24 42.29 4.09
CA GLN A 153 14.90 41.05 3.73
C GLN A 153 14.12 39.84 4.24
N GLY A 154 13.93 38.86 3.36
CA GLY A 154 13.19 37.63 3.66
C GLY A 154 11.67 37.75 3.50
N SER A 155 11.13 38.94 3.26
CA SER A 155 9.71 39.16 2.98
C SER A 155 9.30 38.70 1.57
N ILE A 156 8.00 38.55 1.34
CA ILE A 156 7.44 38.25 0.01
C ILE A 156 6.96 39.55 -0.63
N VAL A 157 7.44 39.83 -1.83
CA VAL A 157 6.99 40.94 -2.66
C VAL A 157 5.97 40.40 -3.65
N TRP A 158 4.83 41.09 -3.75
CA TRP A 158 3.70 40.68 -4.57
C TRP A 158 3.41 41.72 -5.65
N PHE A 159 3.35 41.28 -6.90
CA PHE A 159 2.99 42.10 -8.04
C PHE A 159 1.99 41.35 -8.95
N PRO A 160 0.67 41.57 -8.73
CA PRO A 160 -0.38 40.71 -9.28
C PRO A 160 -0.52 40.72 -10.81
N LYS A 161 0.12 41.67 -11.51
CA LYS A 161 0.06 41.78 -12.98
C LYS A 161 1.13 40.97 -13.70
N HIS A 162 1.98 40.27 -12.97
CA HIS A 162 3.10 39.51 -13.52
C HIS A 162 3.08 38.06 -13.03
N HIS A 163 3.72 37.19 -13.79
CA HIS A 163 3.98 35.82 -13.41
C HIS A 163 5.49 35.59 -13.29
N PRO A 164 5.99 35.09 -12.15
CA PRO A 164 5.24 34.76 -10.94
C PRO A 164 4.71 36.01 -10.22
N ALA A 165 3.52 35.92 -9.63
CA ALA A 165 2.89 37.04 -8.91
C ALA A 165 3.62 37.40 -7.61
N ALA A 166 4.23 36.42 -6.94
CA ALA A 166 4.94 36.62 -5.68
C ALA A 166 6.36 36.05 -5.73
N ILE A 167 7.32 36.82 -5.21
CA ILE A 167 8.73 36.42 -5.12
C ILE A 167 9.26 36.85 -3.75
N ARG A 168 10.05 35.97 -3.12
CA ARG A 168 10.76 36.30 -1.88
C ARG A 168 11.94 37.24 -2.15
N LEU A 169 11.99 38.36 -1.44
CA LEU A 169 13.11 39.30 -1.50
C LEU A 169 14.25 38.78 -0.61
N ASP A 170 15.33 38.30 -1.21
CA ASP A 170 16.50 37.85 -0.44
C ASP A 170 17.54 38.97 -0.27
N GLN A 171 17.66 39.86 -1.25
CA GLN A 171 18.53 41.05 -1.20
C GLN A 171 17.96 42.19 -2.06
N LEU A 172 18.32 43.43 -1.74
CA LEU A 172 17.90 44.64 -2.45
C LEU A 172 19.09 45.56 -2.70
N ASP A 173 19.44 45.76 -3.97
CA ASP A 173 20.61 46.51 -4.39
C ASP A 173 20.24 47.84 -5.03
N ARG A 174 20.96 48.89 -4.65
CA ARG A 174 20.81 50.25 -5.19
C ARG A 174 21.85 50.53 -6.29
N GLU A 175 21.85 49.74 -7.36
CA GLU A 175 22.73 50.01 -8.51
C GLU A 175 22.21 51.17 -9.38
N ASN A 176 22.98 51.60 -10.39
CA ASN A 176 22.74 52.77 -11.25
C ASN A 176 21.50 52.68 -12.17
N SER A 177 20.59 51.74 -11.93
CA SER A 177 19.31 51.62 -12.61
C SER A 177 18.30 52.70 -12.18
N SER A 178 17.18 52.77 -12.91
CA SER A 178 16.05 53.63 -12.56
C SER A 178 15.39 53.19 -11.25
N TYR A 179 15.39 51.88 -10.94
CA TYR A 179 14.85 51.29 -9.73
C TYR A 179 15.88 50.42 -9.01
N PRO A 180 15.83 50.30 -7.67
CA PRO A 180 16.60 49.28 -6.96
C PRO A 180 16.29 47.88 -7.47
N VAL A 181 17.33 47.06 -7.55
CA VAL A 181 17.28 45.70 -8.09
C VAL A 181 16.97 44.74 -6.95
N ILE A 182 15.89 43.97 -7.11
CA ILE A 182 15.58 42.86 -6.21
C ILE A 182 16.42 41.67 -6.65
N VAL A 183 17.23 41.15 -5.75
CA VAL A 183 18.00 39.91 -5.97
C VAL A 183 17.26 38.78 -5.27
N HIS A 184 16.85 37.81 -6.08
CA HIS A 184 16.17 36.59 -5.64
C HIS A 184 17.09 35.40 -5.91
N PHE A 185 17.56 34.73 -4.86
CA PHE A 185 18.46 33.57 -5.00
C PHE A 185 17.68 32.28 -5.28
N ALA A 186 16.87 32.27 -6.35
CA ALA A 186 16.10 31.09 -6.73
C ALA A 186 17.02 29.87 -6.83
N LEU A 187 16.55 28.75 -6.28
CA LEU A 187 17.04 27.46 -6.73
C LEU A 187 16.51 27.26 -8.15
N THR A 188 17.38 26.94 -9.09
CA THR A 188 16.97 26.59 -10.46
C THR A 188 15.86 25.55 -10.40
N HIS A 189 14.77 25.77 -11.15
CA HIS A 189 13.63 24.86 -11.20
C HIS A 189 14.13 23.44 -11.45
N PRO A 190 14.12 22.56 -10.44
CA PRO A 190 14.76 21.28 -10.54
C PRO A 190 13.76 20.30 -11.13
N SER A 191 13.38 20.53 -12.39
CA SER A 191 12.60 19.59 -13.20
C SER A 191 13.27 18.20 -13.29
N ARG A 192 14.53 18.07 -12.84
CA ARG A 192 15.31 16.84 -12.81
C ARG A 192 15.61 16.23 -11.43
N ASN A 193 15.47 16.94 -10.32
CA ASN A 193 16.14 16.53 -9.06
C ASN A 193 15.27 16.48 -7.80
N TYR A 194 14.03 16.94 -7.85
CA TYR A 194 13.10 16.72 -6.75
C TYR A 194 12.19 15.56 -7.10
N VAL A 195 12.49 14.41 -6.50
CA VAL A 195 11.49 13.36 -6.34
C VAL A 195 10.56 13.82 -5.22
N LEU A 196 9.73 14.84 -5.51
CA LEU A 196 8.46 14.96 -4.81
C LEU A 196 7.68 13.76 -5.32
N HIS A 197 7.70 12.67 -4.54
CA HIS A 197 6.91 11.49 -4.85
C HIS A 197 5.44 11.92 -5.07
N ASN A 198 4.75 11.22 -5.97
CA ASN A 198 3.38 11.49 -6.47
C ASN A 198 2.27 11.49 -5.40
N ASN A 199 2.61 11.71 -4.13
CA ASN A 199 1.68 11.81 -2.99
C ASN A 199 1.18 13.24 -2.79
N LEU A 200 1.56 14.20 -3.64
CA LEU A 200 0.99 15.54 -3.63
C LEU A 200 -0.36 15.50 -4.35
N GLY A 201 -1.43 15.88 -3.63
CA GLY A 201 -2.76 16.07 -4.22
C GLY A 201 -2.80 17.13 -5.34
N PRO A 202 -2.15 18.31 -5.21
CA PRO A 202 -2.09 19.32 -6.26
C PRO A 202 -1.16 18.92 -7.41
N ASN A 203 -1.28 19.64 -8.54
CA ASN A 203 -0.28 19.60 -9.60
C ASN A 203 1.14 19.86 -9.02
N PRO A 204 2.07 18.89 -9.11
CA PRO A 204 3.39 19.02 -8.52
C PRO A 204 4.19 20.22 -9.02
N ASP A 205 3.94 20.67 -10.25
CA ASP A 205 4.72 21.77 -10.84
C ASP A 205 4.35 23.12 -10.23
N HIS A 206 3.06 23.39 -10.01
CA HIS A 206 2.61 24.58 -9.28
C HIS A 206 3.24 24.63 -7.87
N VAL A 207 3.25 23.50 -7.15
CA VAL A 207 3.87 23.41 -5.82
C VAL A 207 5.37 23.69 -5.90
N LYS A 208 6.07 23.14 -6.88
CA LYS A 208 7.52 23.39 -7.07
C LYS A 208 7.80 24.86 -7.40
N ASP A 209 6.98 25.49 -8.23
CA ASP A 209 7.13 26.89 -8.61
C ASP A 209 6.92 27.81 -7.39
N THR A 210 5.85 27.60 -6.61
CA THR A 210 5.63 28.33 -5.35
C THR A 210 6.80 28.13 -4.39
N LEU A 211 7.31 26.90 -4.27
CA LEU A 211 8.47 26.59 -3.41
C LEU A 211 9.80 27.14 -3.96
N ALA A 212 9.95 27.35 -5.26
CA ALA A 212 11.15 27.99 -5.80
C ALA A 212 11.14 29.50 -5.50
N ASN A 213 9.97 30.12 -5.63
CA ASN A 213 9.77 31.57 -5.59
C ASN A 213 9.58 32.13 -4.16
N CYS A 214 8.88 31.40 -3.27
CA CYS A 214 8.46 31.94 -1.96
C CYS A 214 9.11 31.27 -0.75
N ARG A 215 9.95 30.25 -0.94
CA ARG A 215 10.48 29.42 0.16
C ARG A 215 11.64 30.06 0.93
N ILE A 216 11.77 29.61 2.17
CA ILE A 216 12.95 29.78 3.02
C ILE A 216 14.20 29.13 2.35
N ARG A 217 15.36 29.81 2.38
CA ARG A 217 16.61 29.30 1.77
C ARG A 217 17.35 28.26 2.62
N ASN A 218 17.40 28.43 3.94
CA ASN A 218 18.18 27.57 4.82
C ASN A 218 17.39 26.32 5.22
N THR A 219 17.08 25.45 4.26
CA THR A 219 16.43 24.17 4.52
C THR A 219 17.47 23.07 4.72
N VAL A 220 17.24 22.22 5.71
CA VAL A 220 18.05 21.02 5.93
C VAL A 220 17.71 20.01 4.83
N TYR A 221 18.73 19.47 4.17
CA TYR A 221 18.58 18.36 3.24
C TYR A 221 18.94 17.07 3.96
N GLY A 222 18.01 16.12 3.97
CA GLY A 222 18.24 14.77 4.47
C GLY A 222 19.11 13.96 3.50
N ASP A 223 19.57 12.82 3.99
CA ASP A 223 20.46 11.93 3.24
C ASP A 223 19.71 11.22 2.10
N ARG A 224 20.09 11.49 0.84
CA ARG A 224 19.46 10.85 -0.35
C ARG A 224 19.48 9.32 -0.28
N LYS A 225 20.48 8.73 0.37
CA LYS A 225 20.63 7.28 0.50
C LYS A 225 19.51 6.61 1.28
N GLN A 226 18.80 7.34 2.15
CA GLN A 226 17.69 6.78 2.93
C GLN A 226 16.44 6.56 2.05
N LEU A 227 16.11 7.52 1.16
CA LEU A 227 14.96 7.41 0.27
C LEU A 227 15.08 6.38 -0.85
N PHE A 228 16.27 6.22 -1.43
CA PHE A 228 16.45 5.33 -2.60
C PHE A 228 16.69 3.87 -2.23
N ARG A 229 17.02 3.54 -0.97
CA ARG A 229 17.20 2.16 -0.50
C ARG A 229 15.99 1.25 -0.79
N PRO A 230 14.74 1.67 -0.55
CA PRO A 230 13.57 0.83 -0.83
C PRO A 230 13.12 0.82 -2.31
N ILE A 231 13.56 1.78 -3.13
CA ILE A 231 12.99 2.02 -4.48
C ILE A 231 13.87 1.47 -5.62
N THR A 232 15.16 1.23 -5.37
CA THR A 232 16.05 0.70 -6.41
C THR A 232 15.73 -0.76 -6.74
N LYS A 233 14.81 -0.98 -7.69
CA LYS A 233 14.47 -2.30 -8.26
C LYS A 233 15.45 -2.77 -9.34
N ARG A 234 16.40 -1.92 -9.74
CA ARG A 234 17.22 -2.11 -10.94
C ARG A 234 18.70 -2.29 -10.60
N GLY A 235 19.32 -3.20 -11.32
CA GLY A 235 20.75 -3.50 -11.23
C GLY A 235 21.02 -4.83 -10.54
N VAL A 236 21.91 -5.61 -11.15
CA VAL A 236 22.29 -6.96 -10.69
C VAL A 236 22.88 -6.94 -9.27
N SER A 237 23.66 -5.92 -8.93
CA SER A 237 24.22 -5.76 -7.57
C SER A 237 23.15 -5.54 -6.51
N THR A 238 22.11 -4.76 -6.82
CA THR A 238 20.98 -4.52 -5.93
C THR A 238 20.14 -5.77 -5.75
N LEU A 239 19.90 -6.50 -6.85
CA LEU A 239 19.23 -7.81 -6.82
C LEU A 239 19.95 -8.78 -5.89
N PHE A 240 21.25 -9.03 -6.11
CA PHE A 240 22.03 -9.92 -5.24
C PHE A 240 22.03 -9.47 -3.79
N LYS A 241 22.17 -8.16 -3.53
CA LYS A 241 22.14 -7.61 -2.18
C LYS A 241 20.79 -7.82 -1.47
N ILE A 242 19.68 -7.78 -2.20
CA ILE A 242 18.34 -7.99 -1.64
C ILE A 242 18.07 -9.49 -1.47
N MET A 243 18.35 -10.30 -2.49
CA MET A 243 18.16 -11.76 -2.47
C MET A 243 19.03 -12.46 -1.40
N ALA A 244 20.17 -11.87 -1.05
CA ALA A 244 21.02 -12.33 0.06
C ALA A 244 20.42 -12.11 1.47
N LYS A 245 19.36 -11.30 1.60
CA LYS A 245 18.77 -11.01 2.91
C LYS A 245 17.94 -12.21 3.38
N LYS A 246 18.23 -12.67 4.59
CA LYS A 246 17.48 -13.75 5.23
C LYS A 246 16.11 -13.28 5.72
N ALA A 247 15.20 -14.24 5.86
CA ALA A 247 13.89 -14.05 6.45
C ALA A 247 14.00 -13.33 7.82
N LYS A 248 13.20 -12.29 8.01
CA LYS A 248 13.09 -11.58 9.29
C LYS A 248 11.89 -12.08 10.08
N THR A 249 12.01 -12.15 11.40
CA THR A 249 10.85 -12.28 12.31
C THR A 249 10.15 -10.93 12.36
N CYS A 250 8.85 -10.89 12.01
CA CYS A 250 8.02 -9.69 11.87
C CYS A 250 8.48 -8.47 12.68
N GLU A 251 9.21 -7.56 12.02
CA GLU A 251 9.42 -6.20 12.47
C GLU A 251 8.67 -5.29 11.51
N TYR A 252 7.78 -4.45 12.06
CA TYR A 252 6.78 -3.64 11.36
C TYR A 252 7.39 -2.51 10.52
N ILE A 253 8.17 -2.83 9.49
CA ILE A 253 8.72 -1.82 8.59
C ILE A 253 8.22 -2.12 7.18
N LEU A 254 7.02 -1.60 6.88
CA LEU A 254 6.48 -1.54 5.51
C LEU A 254 7.15 -0.35 4.80
N GLU A 255 8.41 -0.52 4.40
CA GLU A 255 9.20 0.49 3.67
C GLU A 255 8.81 0.60 2.18
N ILE A 256 7.90 -0.25 1.69
CA ILE A 256 7.47 -0.28 0.27
C ILE A 256 6.09 0.34 0.14
N THR A 257 6.03 1.50 -0.49
CA THR A 257 4.82 2.32 -0.68
C THR A 257 3.86 1.79 -1.76
N ASN A 258 4.27 0.79 -2.54
CA ASN A 258 3.48 0.28 -3.66
C ASN A 258 2.70 -0.97 -3.25
N TYR A 259 1.49 -1.10 -3.79
CA TYR A 259 0.63 -2.26 -3.54
C TYR A 259 1.06 -3.52 -4.32
N GLU A 260 2.15 -3.50 -5.09
CA GLU A 260 2.67 -4.64 -5.86
C GLU A 260 2.90 -5.89 -5.00
N ARG A 261 3.28 -5.73 -3.73
CA ARG A 261 3.41 -6.88 -2.81
C ARG A 261 2.05 -7.49 -2.48
N LEU A 262 1.01 -6.65 -2.33
CA LEU A 262 -0.36 -7.11 -2.12
C LEU A 262 -0.90 -7.78 -3.39
N GLU A 263 -0.55 -7.26 -4.57
CA GLU A 263 -0.86 -7.89 -5.86
C GLU A 263 -0.27 -9.30 -5.94
N PHE A 264 1.02 -9.47 -5.58
CA PHE A 264 1.69 -10.78 -5.56
C PHE A 264 0.94 -11.84 -4.72
N LEU A 265 0.54 -11.47 -3.50
CA LEU A 265 -0.18 -12.39 -2.62
C LEU A 265 -1.65 -12.55 -3.05
N GLY A 266 -2.26 -11.49 -3.58
CA GLY A 266 -3.62 -11.47 -4.10
C GLY A 266 -3.82 -12.36 -5.32
N ASP A 267 -2.84 -12.40 -6.22
CA ASP A 267 -2.78 -13.33 -7.37
C ASP A 267 -2.84 -14.78 -6.88
N ALA A 268 -1.90 -15.18 -6.03
CA ALA A 268 -1.85 -16.54 -5.46
C ALA A 268 -3.11 -16.89 -4.65
N LEU A 269 -3.68 -15.92 -3.93
CA LEU A 269 -4.93 -16.08 -3.19
C LEU A 269 -6.12 -16.35 -4.11
N LEU A 270 -6.27 -15.59 -5.21
CA LEU A 270 -7.36 -15.77 -6.16
C LEU A 270 -7.24 -17.09 -6.92
N GLU A 271 -6.03 -17.47 -7.34
CA GLU A 271 -5.75 -18.77 -7.97
C GLU A 271 -6.16 -19.94 -7.05
N PHE A 272 -5.72 -19.89 -5.79
CA PHE A 272 -6.07 -20.86 -4.75
C PHE A 272 -7.58 -20.97 -4.54
N LEU A 273 -8.28 -19.84 -4.43
CA LEU A 273 -9.71 -19.82 -4.17
C LEU A 273 -10.51 -20.36 -5.37
N VAL A 274 -10.17 -19.96 -6.60
CA VAL A 274 -10.84 -20.45 -7.81
C VAL A 274 -10.65 -21.97 -7.94
N SER A 275 -9.45 -22.49 -7.74
CA SER A 275 -9.18 -23.93 -7.82
C SER A 275 -9.94 -24.74 -6.78
N ILE A 276 -9.97 -24.28 -5.52
CA ILE A 276 -10.76 -24.92 -4.47
C ILE A 276 -12.24 -24.95 -4.85
N HIS A 277 -12.79 -23.82 -5.28
CA HIS A 277 -14.20 -23.75 -5.63
C HIS A 277 -14.55 -24.66 -6.80
N LEU A 278 -13.75 -24.67 -7.87
CA LEU A 278 -13.98 -25.54 -9.02
C LEU A 278 -13.91 -27.02 -8.65
N PHE A 279 -12.95 -27.39 -7.82
CA PHE A 279 -12.77 -28.77 -7.36
C PHE A 279 -13.98 -29.32 -6.60
N PHE A 280 -14.52 -28.55 -5.66
CA PHE A 280 -15.69 -28.98 -4.89
C PHE A 280 -17.01 -28.85 -5.67
N LEU A 281 -17.10 -27.92 -6.63
CA LEU A 281 -18.31 -27.74 -7.45
C LEU A 281 -18.44 -28.80 -8.56
N PHE A 282 -17.33 -29.28 -9.09
CA PHE A 282 -17.31 -30.21 -10.22
C PHE A 282 -16.46 -31.45 -9.93
N PRO A 283 -16.84 -32.28 -8.93
CA PRO A 283 -16.08 -33.48 -8.55
C PRO A 283 -16.01 -34.54 -9.68
N GLN A 284 -16.92 -34.47 -10.65
CA GLN A 284 -16.96 -35.36 -11.82
C GLN A 284 -16.05 -34.93 -12.98
N PHE A 285 -15.41 -33.76 -12.90
CA PHE A 285 -14.53 -33.28 -13.97
C PHE A 285 -13.10 -33.73 -13.75
N ASP A 286 -12.44 -34.06 -14.86
CA ASP A 286 -11.01 -34.32 -14.93
C ASP A 286 -10.21 -33.01 -14.85
N GLU A 287 -8.96 -33.13 -14.43
CA GLU A 287 -8.03 -32.00 -14.22
C GLU A 287 -7.95 -31.07 -15.43
N GLY A 288 -7.84 -31.60 -16.64
CA GLY A 288 -7.75 -30.80 -17.87
C GLY A 288 -8.96 -29.88 -18.08
N ARG A 289 -10.17 -30.34 -17.74
CA ARG A 289 -11.39 -29.50 -17.80
C ARG A 289 -11.38 -28.45 -16.73
N LEU A 290 -11.04 -28.82 -15.49
CA LEU A 290 -11.00 -27.90 -14.36
C LEU A 290 -9.92 -26.82 -14.56
N SER A 291 -8.77 -27.18 -15.16
CA SER A 291 -7.71 -26.24 -15.55
C SER A 291 -8.19 -25.27 -16.62
N THR A 292 -8.92 -25.75 -17.63
CA THR A 292 -9.53 -24.89 -18.65
C THR A 292 -10.50 -23.87 -18.04
N PHE A 293 -11.32 -24.29 -17.06
CA PHE A 293 -12.20 -23.37 -16.33
C PHE A 293 -11.41 -22.36 -15.48
N SER A 294 -10.34 -22.80 -14.82
CA SER A 294 -9.49 -21.94 -13.99
C SER A 294 -8.84 -20.84 -14.83
N VAL A 295 -8.22 -21.20 -15.95
CA VAL A 295 -7.61 -20.25 -16.90
C VAL A 295 -8.63 -19.27 -17.47
N GLY A 296 -9.89 -19.66 -17.60
CA GLY A 296 -10.97 -18.76 -18.03
C GLY A 296 -11.38 -17.75 -16.95
N LEU A 297 -11.33 -18.13 -15.67
CA LEU A 297 -11.74 -17.31 -14.54
C LEU A 297 -10.61 -16.40 -14.03
N ILE A 298 -9.37 -16.84 -14.11
CA ILE A 298 -8.17 -16.13 -13.61
C ILE A 298 -7.60 -15.24 -14.74
N GLN A 299 -8.46 -14.61 -15.53
CA GLN A 299 -8.01 -13.70 -16.58
C GLN A 299 -8.05 -12.25 -16.10
N ASN A 300 -7.01 -11.50 -16.44
CA ASN A 300 -6.95 -10.05 -16.16
C ASN A 300 -8.16 -9.31 -16.74
N HIS A 301 -8.72 -9.76 -17.88
CA HIS A 301 -9.96 -9.20 -18.43
C HIS A 301 -11.16 -9.41 -17.50
N PHE A 302 -11.29 -10.60 -16.91
CA PHE A 302 -12.35 -10.93 -15.97
C PHE A 302 -12.24 -10.08 -14.69
N PHE A 303 -11.05 -9.99 -14.09
CA PHE A 303 -10.81 -9.14 -12.92
C PHE A 303 -10.98 -7.65 -13.23
N THR A 304 -10.58 -7.19 -14.41
CA THR A 304 -10.86 -5.82 -14.87
C THR A 304 -12.36 -5.54 -14.94
N SER A 305 -13.14 -6.49 -15.45
CA SER A 305 -14.61 -6.36 -15.48
C SER A 305 -15.19 -6.25 -14.06
N LEU A 306 -14.75 -7.12 -13.14
CA LEU A 306 -15.14 -7.08 -11.73
C LEU A 306 -14.73 -5.76 -11.05
N ALA A 307 -13.52 -5.26 -11.32
CA ALA A 307 -13.03 -3.99 -10.79
C ALA A 307 -13.85 -2.78 -11.27
N ARG A 308 -14.22 -2.74 -12.56
CA ARG A 308 -15.11 -1.70 -13.12
C ARG A 308 -16.48 -1.74 -12.49
N ASN A 309 -17.00 -2.95 -12.30
CA ASN A 309 -18.30 -3.18 -11.69
C ASN A 309 -18.35 -2.80 -10.20
N LEU A 310 -17.19 -2.85 -9.52
CA LEU A 310 -16.98 -2.30 -8.17
C LEU A 310 -16.70 -0.79 -8.17
N CYS A 311 -16.68 -0.15 -9.34
CA CYS A 311 -16.30 1.25 -9.53
C CYS A 311 -14.89 1.57 -8.98
N LEU A 312 -13.99 0.59 -8.87
CA LEU A 312 -12.63 0.78 -8.32
C LEU A 312 -11.84 1.85 -9.08
N GLN A 313 -12.15 2.06 -10.36
CA GLN A 313 -11.56 3.11 -11.19
C GLN A 313 -11.65 4.52 -10.59
N HIS A 314 -12.62 4.79 -9.70
CA HIS A 314 -12.76 6.09 -9.05
C HIS A 314 -11.98 6.20 -7.73
N PHE A 315 -11.48 5.08 -7.20
CA PHE A 315 -10.79 5.00 -5.90
C PHE A 315 -9.29 4.72 -6.03
N ILE A 316 -8.84 4.22 -7.18
CA ILE A 316 -7.43 3.92 -7.41
C ILE A 316 -6.64 5.21 -7.67
N ILE A 317 -5.58 5.41 -6.89
CA ILE A 317 -4.60 6.47 -7.08
C ILE A 317 -3.57 5.94 -8.10
N TYR A 318 -3.71 6.33 -9.39
CA TYR A 318 -2.76 6.10 -10.51
C TYR A 318 -3.02 4.91 -11.47
N ASN A 319 -2.51 5.04 -12.71
CA ASN A 319 -2.71 4.24 -13.94
C ASN A 319 -2.15 2.80 -13.92
N HIS A 320 -2.20 2.09 -12.81
CA HIS A 320 -1.91 0.66 -12.83
C HIS A 320 -3.17 -0.13 -13.19
N GLY A 321 -2.99 -1.37 -13.67
CA GLY A 321 -4.08 -2.21 -14.16
C GLY A 321 -5.22 -2.36 -13.14
N GLN A 322 -6.47 -2.21 -13.60
CA GLN A 322 -7.66 -2.40 -12.75
C GLN A 322 -7.72 -3.82 -12.17
N ALA A 323 -7.22 -4.82 -12.91
CA ALA A 323 -7.07 -6.20 -12.43
C ALA A 323 -6.11 -6.31 -11.23
N ASN A 324 -4.89 -5.79 -11.38
CA ASN A 324 -3.86 -5.79 -10.34
C ASN A 324 -4.32 -5.09 -9.06
N SER A 325 -5.08 -4.00 -9.23
CA SER A 325 -5.68 -3.28 -8.10
C SER A 325 -6.76 -4.09 -7.39
N PHE A 326 -7.50 -4.91 -8.15
CA PHE A 326 -8.50 -5.82 -7.59
C PHE A 326 -7.83 -6.95 -6.82
N GLU A 327 -6.79 -7.58 -7.36
CA GLU A 327 -5.96 -8.58 -6.66
C GLU A 327 -5.41 -8.03 -5.35
N ALA A 328 -4.77 -6.85 -5.39
CA ALA A 328 -4.24 -6.20 -4.21
C ALA A 328 -5.31 -5.85 -3.17
N LEU A 329 -6.51 -5.43 -3.60
CA LEU A 329 -7.64 -5.19 -2.71
C LEU A 329 -8.11 -6.49 -2.03
N MET A 330 -8.17 -7.58 -2.79
CA MET A 330 -8.55 -8.89 -2.25
C MET A 330 -7.56 -9.37 -1.19
N ASP A 331 -6.26 -9.17 -1.42
CA ASP A 331 -5.25 -9.48 -0.43
C ASP A 331 -5.32 -8.58 0.81
N ALA A 332 -5.52 -7.27 0.63
CA ALA A 332 -5.68 -6.35 1.75
C ALA A 332 -6.85 -6.78 2.67
N ILE A 333 -7.97 -7.23 2.09
CA ILE A 333 -9.10 -7.79 2.83
C ILE A 333 -8.73 -9.10 3.52
N TYR A 334 -7.93 -9.96 2.88
CA TYR A 334 -7.43 -11.20 3.47
C TYR A 334 -6.55 -10.95 4.69
N LEU A 335 -5.63 -9.99 4.61
CA LEU A 335 -4.75 -9.61 5.71
C LEU A 335 -5.53 -8.94 6.86
N ASP A 336 -6.43 -8.00 6.55
CA ASP A 336 -7.22 -7.26 7.55
C ASP A 336 -8.27 -8.15 8.25
N GLY A 337 -8.83 -9.13 7.54
CA GLY A 337 -9.86 -10.07 8.01
C GLY A 337 -9.48 -11.01 9.17
N GLY A 338 -8.30 -10.85 9.79
CA GLY A 338 -8.01 -11.44 11.10
C GLY A 338 -7.13 -12.69 11.12
N LEU A 339 -6.21 -12.83 10.16
CA LEU A 339 -5.08 -13.76 10.22
C LEU A 339 -3.80 -13.14 10.85
N VAL A 340 -3.88 -11.89 11.30
CA VAL A 340 -2.72 -11.10 11.79
C VAL A 340 -2.46 -11.23 13.30
N LYS A 341 -3.39 -11.82 14.09
CA LYS A 341 -3.09 -12.11 15.50
C LYS A 341 -2.43 -13.48 15.63
N LYS A 342 -1.24 -13.49 16.27
CA LYS A 342 -0.33 -14.60 16.64
C LYS A 342 -0.95 -15.92 17.15
N SER A 343 -2.26 -16.05 17.28
CA SER A 343 -2.93 -17.30 17.64
C SER A 343 -3.54 -17.94 16.39
N LEU A 344 -2.90 -19.02 15.96
CA LEU A 344 -3.46 -20.22 15.34
C LEU A 344 -4.73 -20.06 14.48
N PHE A 345 -4.58 -20.46 13.22
CA PHE A 345 -5.57 -20.70 12.16
C PHE A 345 -6.61 -21.76 12.58
N THR A 346 -7.37 -21.54 13.65
CA THR A 346 -8.38 -22.53 14.10
C THR A 346 -9.39 -22.80 12.98
N LYS A 347 -9.82 -24.06 12.79
CA LYS A 347 -10.84 -24.50 11.78
C LYS A 347 -12.03 -23.54 11.58
N LYS A 348 -12.46 -22.82 12.62
CA LYS A 348 -13.49 -21.77 12.56
C LYS A 348 -13.11 -20.54 11.72
N LYS A 349 -11.86 -20.07 11.74
CA LYS A 349 -11.40 -18.88 11.00
C LYS A 349 -11.22 -19.13 9.51
N GLN A 350 -10.81 -20.33 9.10
CA GLN A 350 -10.79 -20.74 7.68
C GLN A 350 -12.21 -20.73 7.10
N ILE A 351 -13.18 -21.27 7.84
CA ILE A 351 -14.59 -21.24 7.45
C ILE A 351 -15.12 -19.79 7.40
N ILE A 352 -14.71 -18.90 8.31
CA ILE A 352 -15.11 -17.47 8.31
C ILE A 352 -14.48 -16.67 7.16
N PHE A 353 -13.22 -16.92 6.79
CA PHE A 353 -12.60 -16.26 5.63
C PHE A 353 -13.17 -16.80 4.31
N ALA A 354 -13.29 -18.13 4.19
CA ALA A 354 -14.00 -18.75 3.08
C ALA A 354 -15.44 -18.23 3.01
N LEU A 355 -16.17 -18.09 4.13
CA LEU A 355 -17.51 -17.48 4.20
C LEU A 355 -17.51 -15.98 3.86
N SER A 356 -16.49 -15.21 4.22
CA SER A 356 -16.40 -13.76 3.96
C SER A 356 -16.08 -13.47 2.51
N PHE A 357 -15.10 -14.17 1.92
CA PHE A 357 -14.80 -14.12 0.49
C PHE A 357 -15.96 -14.72 -0.33
N ARG A 358 -16.59 -15.79 0.14
CA ARG A 358 -17.83 -16.35 -0.40
C ARG A 358 -18.96 -15.34 -0.35
N LEU A 359 -19.21 -14.65 0.76
CA LEU A 359 -20.25 -13.61 0.86
C LEU A 359 -19.94 -12.42 -0.05
N LEU A 360 -18.67 -12.05 -0.22
CA LEU A 360 -18.25 -11.02 -1.15
C LEU A 360 -18.47 -11.47 -2.60
N LEU A 361 -17.97 -12.64 -3.01
CA LEU A 361 -18.25 -13.25 -4.30
C LEU A 361 -19.75 -13.41 -4.54
N ILE A 362 -20.54 -13.85 -3.57
CA ILE A 362 -22.00 -13.97 -3.66
C ILE A 362 -22.66 -12.59 -3.78
N LYS A 363 -22.22 -11.57 -3.05
CA LYS A 363 -22.75 -10.21 -3.18
C LYS A 363 -22.41 -9.62 -4.53
N LEU A 364 -21.20 -9.85 -5.03
CA LEU A 364 -20.76 -9.49 -6.37
C LEU A 364 -21.60 -10.26 -7.41
N TYR A 365 -21.69 -11.58 -7.33
CA TYR A 365 -22.44 -12.44 -8.24
C TYR A 365 -23.95 -12.13 -8.25
N ARG A 366 -24.56 -11.89 -7.08
CA ARG A 366 -25.97 -11.44 -6.94
C ARG A 366 -26.19 -10.06 -7.54
N LYS A 367 -25.23 -9.14 -7.40
CA LYS A 367 -25.30 -7.79 -7.98
C LYS A 367 -25.06 -7.81 -9.50
N PHE A 368 -24.29 -8.76 -10.02
CA PHE A 368 -23.80 -8.76 -11.40
C PHE A 368 -24.53 -9.69 -12.36
N PHE A 369 -24.99 -10.87 -11.92
CA PHE A 369 -25.57 -11.86 -12.85
C PHE A 369 -27.10 -11.88 -12.91
N CYS A 370 -27.82 -11.04 -12.13
CA CYS A 370 -29.29 -10.96 -12.16
C CYS A 370 -30.00 -12.33 -12.10
N TYR A 371 -29.34 -13.37 -11.58
CA TYR A 371 -29.92 -14.69 -11.45
C TYR A 371 -30.72 -14.72 -10.15
N GLN A 372 -32.05 -14.67 -10.28
CA GLN A 372 -33.01 -14.87 -9.20
C GLN A 372 -33.02 -16.32 -8.68
N ASP A 373 -32.10 -17.17 -9.15
CA ASP A 373 -32.09 -18.57 -8.82
C ASP A 373 -31.50 -18.81 -7.42
N LYS A 374 -32.42 -18.93 -6.46
CA LYS A 374 -32.10 -19.25 -5.06
C LYS A 374 -31.36 -20.58 -4.93
N GLN A 375 -31.51 -21.51 -5.89
CA GLN A 375 -30.82 -22.81 -5.85
C GLN A 375 -29.33 -22.67 -6.11
N LEU A 376 -28.93 -21.97 -7.17
CA LEU A 376 -27.52 -21.66 -7.43
C LEU A 376 -26.91 -20.91 -6.25
N THR A 377 -27.60 -19.87 -5.76
CA THR A 377 -27.07 -19.16 -4.59
C THR A 377 -26.89 -20.10 -3.39
N ASN A 378 -27.80 -21.04 -3.15
CA ASN A 378 -27.64 -22.03 -2.07
C ASN A 378 -26.50 -23.03 -2.30
N ILE A 379 -26.25 -23.47 -3.53
CA ILE A 379 -25.13 -24.35 -3.88
C ILE A 379 -23.79 -23.64 -3.63
N TRP A 380 -23.69 -22.36 -4.02
CA TRP A 380 -22.52 -21.52 -3.73
C TRP A 380 -22.41 -21.20 -2.22
N ASN A 381 -23.54 -21.00 -1.53
CA ASN A 381 -23.63 -20.76 -0.07
C ASN A 381 -23.38 -22.01 0.78
N ASN A 382 -23.47 -23.21 0.21
CA ASN A 382 -23.22 -24.50 0.87
C ASN A 382 -22.44 -25.44 -0.06
N LEU A 383 -21.13 -25.19 -0.23
CA LEU A 383 -20.11 -26.13 -0.70
C LEU A 383 -20.38 -27.47 -0.03
N GLN A 384 -20.80 -28.42 -0.85
CA GLN A 384 -21.03 -29.77 -0.39
C GLN A 384 -19.69 -30.39 -0.02
N GLU A 385 -19.68 -31.19 1.04
CA GLU A 385 -18.52 -32.02 1.32
C GLU A 385 -18.24 -32.92 0.11
N TYR A 386 -16.96 -33.09 -0.21
CA TYR A 386 -16.57 -33.86 -1.39
C TYR A 386 -17.27 -35.24 -1.37
N PRO A 387 -17.81 -35.73 -2.50
CA PRO A 387 -18.63 -36.94 -2.53
C PRO A 387 -18.02 -38.16 -1.83
N LEU A 388 -16.70 -38.30 -1.83
CA LEU A 388 -15.99 -39.37 -1.11
C LEU A 388 -16.06 -39.24 0.42
N LYS A 389 -16.10 -38.03 1.00
CA LYS A 389 -16.38 -37.82 2.44
C LYS A 389 -17.78 -38.29 2.82
N VAL A 390 -18.74 -38.08 1.91
CA VAL A 390 -20.14 -38.49 2.09
C VAL A 390 -20.30 -40.00 1.90
N GLN A 391 -19.54 -40.61 0.98
CA GLN A 391 -19.56 -42.06 0.73
C GLN A 391 -18.84 -42.88 1.81
N TYR A 392 -17.81 -42.31 2.46
CA TYR A 392 -17.02 -42.95 3.52
C TYR A 392 -17.07 -42.13 4.82
N LEU A 393 -18.28 -42.01 5.39
CA LEU A 393 -18.57 -41.27 6.64
C LEU A 393 -17.81 -41.80 7.87
N ASN A 394 -17.53 -43.10 7.89
CA ASN A 394 -16.61 -43.72 8.82
C ASN A 394 -15.29 -43.88 8.07
N SER A 395 -14.23 -43.33 8.64
CA SER A 395 -12.87 -43.38 8.11
C SER A 395 -12.44 -44.82 7.77
N ASP A 396 -11.30 -44.95 7.07
CA ASP A 396 -10.72 -46.22 6.65
C ASP A 396 -9.99 -47.07 7.74
N PRO A 397 -10.14 -46.92 9.09
CA PRO A 397 -9.41 -47.77 10.05
C PRO A 397 -9.61 -49.27 9.87
N HIS A 398 -10.77 -49.70 9.37
CA HIS A 398 -11.07 -51.11 9.13
C HIS A 398 -10.23 -51.73 8.00
N LEU A 399 -9.69 -50.92 7.08
CA LEU A 399 -8.79 -51.35 6.01
C LEU A 399 -7.33 -51.43 6.49
N ILE A 400 -6.98 -50.75 7.59
CA ILE A 400 -5.61 -50.70 8.15
C ILE A 400 -5.13 -52.10 8.56
N GLU A 401 -6.00 -52.92 9.14
CA GLU A 401 -5.62 -54.27 9.56
C GLU A 401 -5.40 -55.22 8.37
N GLN A 402 -6.11 -54.99 7.27
CA GLN A 402 -6.16 -55.86 6.10
C GLN A 402 -5.10 -55.53 5.04
N VAL A 403 -4.66 -54.26 4.97
CA VAL A 403 -3.72 -53.78 3.95
C VAL A 403 -2.41 -53.36 4.61
N PRO A 404 -1.29 -54.09 4.40
CA PRO A 404 -0.02 -53.74 5.04
C PRO A 404 0.53 -52.33 4.69
N LEU A 405 0.10 -51.73 3.57
CA LEU A 405 0.37 -50.31 3.22
C LEU A 405 -0.10 -49.35 4.31
N LEU A 406 -1.32 -49.55 4.79
CA LEU A 406 -1.97 -48.67 5.75
C LEU A 406 -1.34 -48.78 7.15
N LYS A 407 -0.66 -49.90 7.45
CA LYS A 407 0.17 -50.06 8.67
C LYS A 407 1.49 -49.29 8.61
N GLN A 408 2.04 -49.08 7.42
CA GLN A 408 3.20 -48.19 7.24
C GLN A 408 2.76 -46.73 7.19
N LEU A 409 1.60 -46.45 6.59
CA LEU A 409 1.00 -45.12 6.57
C LEU A 409 0.68 -44.64 8.00
N THR A 410 0.26 -45.51 8.91
CA THR A 410 0.09 -45.16 10.34
C THR A 410 1.40 -44.82 11.07
N LYS A 411 2.55 -45.37 10.65
CA LYS A 411 3.86 -44.92 11.17
C LYS A 411 4.21 -43.53 10.65
N PHE A 412 3.95 -43.28 9.36
CA PHE A 412 4.14 -41.97 8.75
C PHE A 412 3.20 -40.90 9.35
N GLU A 413 1.94 -41.26 9.64
CA GLU A 413 0.97 -40.45 10.38
C GLU A 413 1.45 -40.13 11.80
N GLN A 414 2.08 -41.10 12.47
CA GLN A 414 2.69 -40.90 13.80
C GLN A 414 3.92 -39.99 13.73
N ASP A 415 4.77 -40.14 12.70
CA ASP A 415 5.97 -39.30 12.50
C ASP A 415 5.61 -37.85 12.15
N LEU A 416 4.47 -37.64 11.46
CA LEU A 416 3.96 -36.31 11.08
C LEU A 416 2.92 -35.72 12.04
N GLU A 417 2.45 -36.49 13.03
CA GLU A 417 1.32 -36.15 13.92
C GLU A 417 0.01 -35.79 13.18
N VAL A 418 -0.28 -36.44 12.05
CA VAL A 418 -1.46 -36.15 11.20
C VAL A 418 -2.24 -37.43 10.89
N GLU A 419 -3.57 -37.43 11.02
CA GLU A 419 -4.45 -38.54 10.58
C GLU A 419 -5.02 -38.28 9.17
N PHE A 420 -4.82 -39.20 8.23
CA PHE A 420 -5.41 -39.16 6.88
C PHE A 420 -6.73 -39.96 6.84
N ARG A 421 -7.72 -39.47 6.09
CA ARG A 421 -9.05 -40.11 5.99
C ARG A 421 -9.44 -40.46 4.56
N HIS A 422 -8.94 -39.78 3.52
CA HIS A 422 -9.28 -40.07 2.12
C HIS A 422 -8.13 -39.84 1.13
N ILE A 423 -7.50 -40.91 0.63
CA ILE A 423 -6.24 -40.86 -0.17
C ILE A 423 -6.48 -40.78 -1.70
N ARG A 424 -7.72 -40.57 -2.19
CA ARG A 424 -8.07 -40.76 -3.62
C ARG A 424 -8.40 -39.51 -4.44
N ILE A 425 -7.99 -38.31 -4.04
CA ILE A 425 -8.33 -37.09 -4.79
C ILE A 425 -7.11 -36.20 -4.96
N LEU A 426 -6.27 -36.49 -5.95
CA LEU A 426 -4.92 -35.93 -5.98
C LEU A 426 -4.50 -35.73 -7.44
N GLU A 427 -4.65 -34.50 -7.93
CA GLU A 427 -3.95 -33.95 -9.12
C GLU A 427 -4.34 -32.46 -9.31
N PHE A 428 -5.61 -32.11 -9.09
CA PHE A 428 -6.13 -30.78 -9.49
C PHE A 428 -5.97 -29.64 -8.45
N LEU A 429 -5.83 -29.96 -7.16
CA LEU A 429 -5.70 -28.92 -6.11
C LEU A 429 -4.24 -28.49 -5.88
N ASP A 430 -3.32 -29.16 -6.57
CA ASP A 430 -2.00 -29.57 -6.07
C ASP A 430 -0.98 -28.40 -6.10
N ASP A 431 -0.91 -27.65 -7.20
CA ASP A 431 -0.02 -26.49 -7.36
C ASP A 431 -0.46 -25.26 -6.56
N ASN A 432 -1.76 -24.94 -6.62
CA ASN A 432 -2.24 -23.64 -6.16
C ASN A 432 -2.27 -23.52 -4.63
N VAL A 433 -2.44 -24.64 -3.91
CA VAL A 433 -2.33 -24.68 -2.45
C VAL A 433 -0.90 -24.38 -2.01
N LEU A 434 0.08 -25.04 -2.63
CA LEU A 434 1.48 -24.86 -2.27
C LEU A 434 1.98 -23.46 -2.68
N ASN A 435 1.62 -22.99 -3.88
CA ASN A 435 1.92 -21.63 -4.35
C ASN A 435 1.38 -20.57 -3.40
N PHE A 436 0.16 -20.74 -2.89
CA PHE A 436 -0.42 -19.80 -1.92
C PHE A 436 0.31 -19.82 -0.58
N VAL A 437 0.54 -20.99 0.02
CA VAL A 437 1.22 -21.11 1.33
C VAL A 437 2.64 -20.54 1.28
N VAL A 438 3.37 -20.81 0.19
CA VAL A 438 4.72 -20.24 0.01
C VAL A 438 4.65 -18.73 -0.23
N SER A 439 3.70 -18.24 -1.02
CA SER A 439 3.51 -16.80 -1.25
C SER A 439 3.17 -16.05 0.04
N ASP A 440 2.30 -16.60 0.90
CA ASP A 440 1.96 -16.03 2.21
C ASP A 440 3.18 -15.98 3.14
N TYR A 441 3.98 -17.07 3.19
CA TYR A 441 5.21 -17.10 3.96
C TYR A 441 6.23 -16.06 3.46
N LEU A 442 6.47 -16.01 2.15
CA LEU A 442 7.41 -15.07 1.54
C LEU A 442 6.98 -13.62 1.79
N TYR A 443 5.69 -13.32 1.62
CA TYR A 443 5.13 -11.99 1.89
C TYR A 443 5.36 -11.55 3.34
N ARG A 444 5.16 -12.44 4.33
CA ARG A 444 5.31 -12.11 5.76
C ARG A 444 6.76 -11.98 6.20
N HIS A 445 7.66 -12.79 5.66
CA HIS A 445 9.04 -12.90 6.15
C HIS A 445 10.07 -12.10 5.35
N PHE A 446 9.74 -11.66 4.13
CA PHE A 446 10.63 -10.91 3.24
C PHE A 446 10.05 -9.51 2.93
N LEU A 447 9.98 -8.66 3.95
CA LEU A 447 9.33 -7.33 3.88
C LEU A 447 9.99 -6.34 2.91
N GLU A 448 11.30 -6.50 2.67
CA GLU A 448 12.08 -5.61 1.79
C GLU A 448 12.09 -6.08 0.32
N HIS A 449 11.39 -7.17 0.01
CA HIS A 449 11.34 -7.74 -1.33
C HIS A 449 10.08 -7.24 -2.05
N HIS A 450 10.26 -6.71 -3.25
CA HIS A 450 9.14 -6.36 -4.14
C HIS A 450 8.60 -7.61 -4.85
N GLU A 451 7.47 -7.47 -5.56
CA GLU A 451 6.80 -8.54 -6.33
C GLU A 451 7.79 -9.42 -7.11
N GLY A 452 8.56 -8.87 -8.06
CA GLY A 452 9.48 -9.70 -8.85
C GLY A 452 10.55 -10.47 -8.06
N HIS A 453 11.01 -9.98 -6.90
CA HIS A 453 11.92 -10.74 -6.03
C HIS A 453 11.17 -11.88 -5.32
N LEU A 454 9.94 -11.64 -4.86
CA LEU A 454 9.08 -12.65 -4.24
C LEU A 454 8.69 -13.73 -5.25
N SER A 455 8.33 -13.35 -6.48
CA SER A 455 8.04 -14.26 -7.58
C SER A 455 9.25 -15.13 -7.95
N LEU A 456 10.46 -14.56 -7.93
CA LEU A 456 11.71 -15.31 -8.12
C LEU A 456 11.94 -16.31 -6.98
N LEU A 457 11.83 -15.88 -5.71
CA LEU A 457 11.96 -16.76 -4.56
C LEU A 457 10.91 -17.88 -4.58
N ARG A 458 9.65 -17.57 -4.93
CA ARG A 458 8.57 -18.56 -5.10
C ARG A 458 8.94 -19.59 -6.15
N SER A 459 9.37 -19.15 -7.33
CA SER A 459 9.72 -20.03 -8.45
C SER A 459 10.91 -20.95 -8.14
N CYS A 460 11.86 -20.50 -7.32
CA CYS A 460 12.97 -21.35 -6.86
C CYS A 460 12.55 -22.33 -5.75
N THR A 461 11.64 -21.90 -4.88
CA THR A 461 11.17 -22.70 -3.73
C THR A 461 10.22 -23.81 -4.18
N VAL A 462 9.25 -23.46 -5.02
CA VAL A 462 8.24 -24.38 -5.56
C VAL A 462 8.65 -24.74 -6.98
N SER A 463 9.65 -25.61 -7.09
CA SER A 463 10.12 -26.14 -8.37
C SER A 463 10.15 -27.66 -8.33
N ASN A 464 9.91 -28.33 -9.46
CA ASN A 464 9.94 -29.79 -9.54
C ASN A 464 11.23 -30.39 -8.97
N PRO A 465 12.43 -29.80 -9.19
CA PRO A 465 13.66 -30.26 -8.52
C PRO A 465 13.58 -30.18 -6.98
N THR A 466 13.15 -29.06 -6.42
CA THR A 466 13.06 -28.88 -4.96
C THR A 466 12.07 -29.87 -4.35
N GLN A 467 10.90 -30.02 -4.97
CA GLN A 467 9.90 -30.97 -4.50
C GLN A 467 10.36 -32.42 -4.62
N ALA A 468 11.10 -32.77 -5.67
CA ALA A 468 11.67 -34.12 -5.82
C ALA A 468 12.72 -34.44 -4.75
N VAL A 469 13.51 -33.45 -4.31
CA VAL A 469 14.43 -33.61 -3.17
C VAL A 469 13.66 -33.88 -1.89
N ILE A 470 12.61 -33.11 -1.62
CA ILE A 470 11.76 -33.29 -0.43
C ILE A 470 11.04 -34.65 -0.46
N TYR A 471 10.59 -35.10 -1.64
CA TYR A 471 10.03 -36.44 -1.83
C TYR A 471 11.02 -37.53 -1.40
N ASP A 472 12.30 -37.39 -1.76
CA ASP A 472 13.35 -38.34 -1.39
C ASP A 472 13.68 -38.26 0.11
N GLU A 473 13.72 -37.06 0.70
CA GLU A 473 13.94 -36.84 2.13
C GLU A 473 12.82 -37.42 3.01
N LEU A 474 11.57 -37.31 2.57
CA LEU A 474 10.42 -37.90 3.25
C LEU A 474 10.32 -39.41 3.04
N GLY A 475 11.20 -40.01 2.23
CA GLY A 475 11.20 -41.44 1.95
C GLY A 475 9.94 -41.94 1.25
N MET A 476 9.26 -41.06 0.49
CA MET A 476 7.98 -41.37 -0.16
C MET A 476 8.08 -42.52 -1.17
N GLN A 477 9.29 -42.78 -1.68
CA GLN A 477 9.58 -43.89 -2.58
C GLN A 477 9.13 -45.25 -2.04
N VAL A 478 9.32 -45.51 -0.75
CA VAL A 478 8.96 -46.81 -0.14
C VAL A 478 7.47 -47.09 -0.29
N TYR A 479 6.64 -46.06 -0.17
CA TYR A 479 5.18 -46.17 -0.29
C TYR A 479 4.74 -46.35 -1.74
N VAL A 480 5.37 -45.63 -2.67
CA VAL A 480 5.08 -45.77 -4.11
C VAL A 480 5.44 -47.17 -4.62
N ASP A 481 6.62 -47.67 -4.24
CA ASP A 481 7.08 -49.01 -4.63
C ASP A 481 6.17 -50.10 -4.05
N TYR A 482 5.74 -49.96 -2.80
CA TYR A 482 4.76 -50.86 -2.18
C TYR A 482 3.44 -50.91 -2.97
N VAL A 483 2.85 -49.76 -3.31
CA VAL A 483 1.58 -49.70 -4.07
C VAL A 483 1.72 -50.40 -5.42
N ARG A 484 2.88 -50.23 -6.06
CA ARG A 484 3.17 -50.81 -7.37
C ARG A 484 3.25 -52.34 -7.33
N GLU A 485 3.88 -52.89 -6.30
CA GLU A 485 3.97 -54.34 -6.07
C GLU A 485 2.59 -54.96 -5.85
N GLN A 486 1.71 -54.28 -5.10
CA GLN A 486 0.34 -54.75 -4.86
C GLN A 486 -0.53 -54.73 -6.12
N LEU A 487 -0.37 -53.70 -6.96
CA LEU A 487 -1.14 -53.53 -8.20
C LEU A 487 -0.60 -54.36 -9.37
N ARG A 488 0.49 -55.12 -9.18
CA ARG A 488 1.16 -55.94 -10.21
C ARG A 488 1.43 -55.17 -11.51
N MET A 489 1.76 -53.89 -11.39
CA MET A 489 1.99 -53.04 -12.57
C MET A 489 3.33 -53.39 -13.24
N THR A 490 3.29 -53.75 -14.52
CA THR A 490 4.44 -54.19 -15.32
C THR A 490 5.23 -53.03 -15.96
N THR A 491 4.78 -51.79 -15.81
CA THR A 491 5.44 -50.58 -16.34
C THR A 491 6.78 -50.35 -15.65
N PRO A 492 7.88 -50.06 -16.39
CA PRO A 492 9.23 -49.98 -15.84
C PRO A 492 9.39 -48.86 -14.80
N LYS A 493 10.51 -48.87 -14.04
CA LYS A 493 11.00 -47.89 -13.03
C LYS A 493 11.09 -46.41 -13.53
N LEU A 494 10.03 -45.87 -14.12
CA LEU A 494 10.00 -44.54 -14.75
C LEU A 494 9.83 -43.41 -13.72
N ILE A 495 9.13 -43.67 -12.61
CA ILE A 495 8.98 -42.69 -11.51
C ILE A 495 10.33 -42.38 -10.86
N GLU A 496 11.23 -43.37 -10.71
CA GLU A 496 12.54 -43.20 -10.06
C GLU A 496 13.44 -42.15 -10.76
N LYS A 497 13.27 -41.91 -12.06
CA LYS A 497 14.13 -40.99 -12.84
C LYS A 497 13.46 -39.66 -13.19
N SER A 498 12.13 -39.58 -13.07
CA SER A 498 11.41 -38.38 -13.46
C SER A 498 11.25 -37.45 -12.26
N LEU A 499 11.97 -36.33 -12.26
CA LEU A 499 11.78 -35.25 -11.28
C LEU A 499 10.31 -34.80 -11.24
N LYS A 500 9.67 -34.77 -12.42
CA LYS A 500 8.26 -34.42 -12.53
C LYS A 500 7.37 -35.41 -11.77
N ALA A 501 7.55 -36.72 -11.97
CA ALA A 501 6.70 -37.70 -11.30
C ALA A 501 6.87 -37.69 -9.76
N LYS A 502 8.08 -37.38 -9.26
CA LYS A 502 8.32 -37.22 -7.81
C LYS A 502 7.62 -35.97 -7.27
N ALA A 503 7.69 -34.86 -8.01
CA ALA A 503 6.97 -33.63 -7.70
C ALA A 503 5.46 -33.86 -7.68
N ASP A 504 4.90 -34.46 -8.74
CA ASP A 504 3.46 -34.78 -8.84
C ASP A 504 2.98 -35.61 -7.63
N VAL A 505 3.78 -36.59 -7.14
CA VAL A 505 3.42 -37.39 -5.95
C VAL A 505 3.50 -36.57 -4.65
N PHE A 506 4.47 -35.66 -4.54
CA PHE A 506 4.59 -34.76 -3.40
C PHE A 506 3.42 -33.77 -3.35
N GLU A 507 3.03 -33.17 -4.47
CA GLU A 507 1.92 -32.22 -4.53
C GLU A 507 0.57 -32.92 -4.27
N ALA A 508 0.40 -34.14 -4.80
CA ALA A 508 -0.69 -35.03 -4.44
C ALA A 508 -0.75 -35.21 -2.92
N PHE A 509 0.36 -35.51 -2.26
CA PHE A 509 0.39 -35.63 -0.80
C PHE A 509 -0.04 -34.33 -0.08
N ILE A 510 0.37 -33.15 -0.57
CA ILE A 510 -0.06 -31.84 -0.05
C ILE A 510 -1.58 -31.66 -0.19
N ALA A 511 -2.17 -32.06 -1.32
CA ALA A 511 -3.61 -31.95 -1.52
C ALA A 511 -4.42 -32.87 -0.59
N ALA A 512 -3.96 -34.09 -0.32
CA ALA A 512 -4.55 -34.95 0.72
C ALA A 512 -4.47 -34.29 2.11
N LEU A 513 -3.31 -33.70 2.43
CA LEU A 513 -3.10 -32.90 3.64
C LEU A 513 -3.93 -31.61 3.69
N PHE A 514 -4.51 -31.15 2.58
CA PHE A 514 -5.44 -30.03 2.61
C PHE A 514 -6.85 -30.49 2.98
N ILE A 515 -7.28 -31.62 2.43
CA ILE A 515 -8.66 -32.10 2.52
C ILE A 515 -9.00 -32.60 3.94
N ASP A 516 -8.08 -33.28 4.63
CA ASP A 516 -8.38 -33.94 5.93
C ASP A 516 -8.00 -33.12 7.19
N PRO A 517 -6.76 -32.58 7.33
CA PRO A 517 -6.26 -31.99 8.56
C PRO A 517 -6.17 -30.44 8.58
N SER A 518 -6.49 -29.72 7.49
CA SER A 518 -6.49 -28.25 7.32
C SER A 518 -5.17 -27.58 6.87
N LEU A 519 -5.26 -26.31 6.42
CA LEU A 519 -4.11 -25.49 5.96
C LEU A 519 -2.98 -25.34 6.99
N GLU A 520 -3.27 -25.50 8.29
CA GLU A 520 -2.25 -25.43 9.36
C GLU A 520 -1.21 -26.55 9.23
N SER A 521 -1.67 -27.75 8.88
CA SER A 521 -0.82 -28.94 8.73
C SER A 521 0.12 -28.79 7.53
N ILE A 522 -0.36 -28.17 6.45
CA ILE A 522 0.46 -27.83 5.29
C ILE A 522 1.52 -26.79 5.67
N TYR A 523 1.15 -25.76 6.45
CA TYR A 523 2.10 -24.77 6.92
C TYR A 523 3.16 -25.39 7.84
N ALA A 524 2.78 -26.33 8.70
CA ALA A 524 3.68 -27.08 9.56
C ALA A 524 4.66 -27.93 8.74
N LEU A 525 4.16 -28.65 7.74
CA LEU A 525 4.99 -29.41 6.81
C LEU A 525 5.96 -28.50 6.05
N CYS A 526 5.48 -27.39 5.48
CA CYS A 526 6.33 -26.42 4.77
C CYS A 526 7.40 -25.82 5.67
N ARG A 527 7.11 -25.59 6.96
CA ARG A 527 8.11 -25.16 7.96
C ARG A 527 9.17 -26.21 8.24
N ALA A 528 8.81 -27.49 8.20
CA ALA A 528 9.73 -28.59 8.47
C ALA A 528 10.58 -28.95 7.25
N THR A 529 10.06 -28.78 6.04
CA THR A 529 10.72 -29.24 4.81
C THR A 529 11.12 -28.07 3.89
N ILE A 530 10.14 -27.33 3.35
CA ILE A 530 10.35 -26.35 2.27
C ILE A 530 11.12 -25.09 2.71
N PHE A 531 10.74 -24.48 3.84
CA PHE A 531 11.34 -23.22 4.28
C PHE A 531 12.81 -23.33 4.74
N PRO A 532 13.27 -24.46 5.32
CA PRO A 532 14.70 -24.73 5.50
C PRO A 532 15.48 -24.72 4.19
N HIS A 533 15.00 -25.42 3.15
CA HIS A 533 15.64 -25.45 1.82
C HIS A 533 15.75 -24.07 1.18
N LEU A 534 14.78 -23.19 1.42
CA LEU A 534 14.86 -21.79 0.99
C LEU A 534 16.04 -21.03 1.64
N GLN A 535 16.32 -21.28 2.93
CA GLN A 535 17.46 -20.64 3.59
C GLN A 535 18.80 -21.16 3.04
N ASP A 536 18.87 -22.46 2.76
CA ASP A 536 20.05 -23.08 2.16
C ASP A 536 20.26 -22.57 0.72
N PHE A 537 19.20 -22.43 -0.06
CA PHE A 537 19.23 -21.86 -1.40
C PHE A 537 19.79 -20.42 -1.39
N ILE A 538 19.30 -19.56 -0.49
CA ILE A 538 19.81 -18.19 -0.35
C ILE A 538 21.29 -18.21 0.06
N SER A 539 21.70 -19.15 0.90
CA SER A 539 23.09 -19.25 1.38
C SER A 539 24.07 -19.75 0.33
N THR A 540 23.64 -20.61 -0.60
CA THR A 540 24.47 -21.21 -1.65
C THR A 540 24.62 -20.32 -2.88
N GLN A 541 23.79 -19.27 -3.01
CA GLN A 541 23.89 -18.24 -4.05
C GLN A 541 24.99 -17.19 -3.78
N HIS A 542 25.73 -17.31 -2.67
CA HIS A 542 26.77 -16.38 -2.24
C HIS A 542 28.15 -16.57 -2.88
#